data_AF-A0A7C0YKG7-F1
#
_entry.id   AF-A0A7C0YKG7-F1
#
_cell.length_a   1.000
_cell.length_b   1.000
_cell.length_c   1.000
_cell.angle_alpha   90.00
_cell.angle_beta   90.00
_cell.angle_gamma   90.00
#
_symmetry.space_group_name_H-M   'P 1'
#
loop_
_entity.id
_entity.type
_entity.pdbx_description
1 polymer ?
#
loop_
_entity_poly.entity_id
_entity_poly.type
_entity_poly.pdbx_seq_one_letter_code
_entity_poly.pdbx_strand_id
1 'polypeptide(L)'
;MKIALVHDYLVQYGGAERVLECFTELFPYAPIYTLVYDKEAMHGIFKNKDIRTSYLQRLPFARKRHRFFPPLMPLAIEQFEFSKYDIVLSDSASYAKGIITNPETLHICYMHTPMRYAWDD
;
A
#
# COMPACT_ATOMS: atom_id res chain seq x y z
N MET A 1 7.02 -16.48 11.68
CA MET A 1 7.33 -15.63 10.53
C MET A 1 6.35 -14.47 10.48
N LYS A 2 6.82 -13.23 10.62
CA LYS A 2 6.03 -12.00 10.62
C LYS A 2 6.07 -11.38 9.23
N ILE A 3 4.89 -11.16 8.66
CA ILE A 3 4.71 -10.65 7.31
C ILE A 3 3.94 -9.33 7.38
N ALA A 4 4.35 -8.34 6.59
CA ALA A 4 3.57 -7.15 6.30
C ALA A 4 3.19 -7.11 4.82
N LEU A 5 1.99 -6.62 4.52
CA LEU A 5 1.54 -6.30 3.18
C LEU A 5 1.62 -4.79 2.97
N VAL A 6 2.02 -4.35 1.78
CA VAL A 6 2.05 -2.93 1.42
C VAL A 6 1.32 -2.72 0.12
N HIS A 7 0.44 -1.72 0.06
CA HIS A 7 -0.31 -1.36 -1.14
C HIS A 7 -0.26 0.14 -1.38
N ASP A 8 -0.17 0.57 -2.64
CA ASP A 8 -0.03 1.99 -2.99
C ASP A 8 -1.06 2.89 -2.30
N TYR A 9 -2.33 2.70 -2.61
CA TYR A 9 -3.47 3.42 -2.04
C TYR A 9 -4.74 2.61 -2.26
N LEU A 10 -5.60 2.55 -1.25
CA LEU A 10 -6.86 1.82 -1.28
C LEU A 10 -8.04 2.78 -1.47
N VAL A 11 -8.15 3.35 -2.67
CA VAL A 11 -9.12 4.43 -3.02
C VAL A 11 -10.01 4.11 -4.23
N GLN A 12 -9.76 2.97 -4.90
CA GLN A 12 -10.63 2.35 -5.90
C GLN A 12 -10.40 0.84 -5.87
N TYR A 13 -11.41 0.02 -6.13
CA TYR A 13 -11.23 -1.42 -6.18
C TYR A 13 -11.02 -1.88 -7.63
N GLY A 14 -9.78 -2.24 -7.96
CA GLY A 14 -9.35 -2.66 -9.29
C GLY A 14 -8.50 -3.93 -9.26
N GLY A 15 -7.68 -4.12 -10.30
CA GLY A 15 -6.88 -5.35 -10.46
C GLY A 15 -5.83 -5.54 -9.36
N ALA A 16 -5.18 -4.45 -8.92
CA ALA A 16 -4.19 -4.51 -7.85
C ALA A 16 -4.85 -4.88 -6.51
N GLU A 17 -5.97 -4.26 -6.19
CA GLU A 17 -6.69 -4.55 -4.94
C GLU A 17 -7.20 -5.99 -4.88
N ARG A 18 -7.53 -6.61 -6.03
CA ARG A 18 -7.87 -8.04 -6.11
C ARG A 18 -6.66 -8.93 -5.80
N VAL A 19 -5.45 -8.54 -6.22
CA VAL A 19 -4.23 -9.27 -5.87
C VAL A 19 -3.91 -9.10 -4.38
N LEU A 20 -4.07 -7.89 -3.84
CA LEU A 20 -3.96 -7.65 -2.41
C LEU A 20 -4.95 -8.52 -1.63
N GLU A 21 -6.21 -8.65 -2.08
CA GLU A 21 -7.20 -9.53 -1.46
C GLU A 21 -6.70 -10.97 -1.35
N CYS A 22 -6.17 -11.54 -2.44
CA CYS A 22 -5.53 -12.86 -2.42
C CYS A 22 -4.38 -12.93 -1.41
N PHE A 23 -3.53 -11.90 -1.32
CA PHE A 23 -2.48 -11.86 -0.29
C PHE A 23 -3.05 -11.87 1.13
N THR A 24 -4.18 -11.20 1.36
CA THR A 24 -4.83 -11.21 2.67
C THR A 24 -5.58 -12.52 2.98
N GLU A 25 -5.83 -13.37 1.99
CA GLU A 25 -6.31 -14.74 2.18
C GLU A 25 -5.15 -15.67 2.55
N LEU A 26 -3.99 -15.52 1.90
CA LEU A 26 -2.78 -16.28 2.20
C LEU A 26 -2.20 -15.90 3.57
N PHE A 27 -2.23 -14.62 3.92
CA PHE A 27 -1.66 -14.06 5.15
C PHE A 27 -2.70 -13.25 5.92
N PRO A 28 -3.73 -13.90 6.50
CA PRO A 28 -4.86 -13.21 7.12
C PRO A 28 -4.52 -12.38 8.35
N TYR A 29 -3.38 -12.67 8.99
CA TYR A 29 -2.86 -11.95 10.14
C TYR A 29 -1.94 -10.77 9.78
N ALA A 30 -1.54 -10.64 8.52
CA ALA A 30 -0.58 -9.61 8.10
C ALA A 30 -1.27 -8.24 8.04
N PRO A 31 -0.70 -7.20 8.67
CA PRO A 31 -1.20 -5.84 8.53
C PRO A 31 -0.95 -5.32 7.11
N ILE A 32 -1.85 -4.45 6.65
CA ILE A 32 -1.77 -3.77 5.37
C ILE A 32 -1.31 -2.34 5.60
N TYR A 33 -0.17 -1.97 5.04
CA TYR A 33 0.31 -0.60 5.00
C TYR A 33 -0.09 0.05 3.69
N THR A 34 -0.63 1.26 3.73
CA THR A 34 -1.03 1.98 2.51
C THR A 34 -0.98 3.49 2.66
N LEU A 35 -0.77 4.24 1.59
CA LEU A 35 -0.67 5.70 1.69
C LEU A 35 -2.00 6.31 2.18
N VAL A 36 -3.11 5.87 1.61
CA VAL A 36 -4.46 6.35 1.89
C VAL A 36 -5.44 5.19 1.77
N TYR A 37 -6.43 5.15 2.65
CA TYR A 37 -7.53 4.19 2.64
C TYR A 37 -8.89 4.89 2.63
N ASP A 38 -9.72 4.53 1.65
CA ASP A 38 -11.14 4.85 1.56
C ASP A 38 -11.98 3.58 1.66
N LYS A 39 -12.59 3.37 2.82
CA LYS A 39 -13.41 2.19 3.13
C LYS A 39 -14.64 2.06 2.22
N GLU A 40 -15.24 3.19 1.83
CA GLU A 40 -16.43 3.19 0.97
C GLU A 40 -16.04 2.79 -0.46
N ALA A 41 -14.93 3.34 -0.96
CA ALA A 41 -14.40 2.98 -2.28
C ALA A 41 -13.92 1.52 -2.38
N MET A 42 -13.53 0.92 -1.24
CA MET A 42 -13.20 -0.51 -1.15
C MET A 42 -14.40 -1.43 -0.95
N HIS A 43 -15.64 -0.90 -0.93
CA HIS A 43 -16.86 -1.69 -0.71
C HIS A 43 -16.83 -2.58 0.55
N GLY A 44 -16.03 -2.19 1.55
CA GLY A 44 -15.86 -2.95 2.79
C GLY A 44 -15.05 -4.25 2.70
N ILE A 45 -14.38 -4.55 1.57
CA ILE A 45 -13.59 -5.78 1.38
C ILE A 45 -12.53 -5.95 2.47
N PHE A 46 -11.79 -4.88 2.77
CA PHE A 46 -10.74 -4.88 3.79
C PHE A 46 -11.23 -4.45 5.19
N LYS A 47 -12.55 -4.39 5.46
CA LYS A 47 -13.09 -3.78 6.71
C LYS A 47 -12.62 -4.44 8.01
N ASN A 48 -12.21 -5.70 7.95
CA ASN A 48 -11.78 -6.50 9.11
C ASN A 48 -10.25 -6.69 9.16
N LYS A 49 -9.50 -6.00 8.30
CA LYS A 49 -8.04 -6.09 8.24
C LYS A 49 -7.42 -4.97 9.09
N ASP A 50 -6.22 -5.22 9.64
CA ASP A 50 -5.40 -4.18 10.26
C ASP A 50 -4.80 -3.31 9.15
N ILE A 51 -5.36 -2.12 8.94
CA ILE A 51 -4.90 -1.18 7.92
C ILE A 51 -4.20 0.00 8.58
N ARG A 52 -2.94 0.20 8.19
CA ARG A 52 -2.04 1.24 8.71
C ARG A 52 -1.78 2.25 7.60
N THR A 53 -2.31 3.44 7.77
CA THR A 53 -2.21 4.50 6.75
C THR A 53 -1.06 5.46 7.03
N SER A 54 -0.53 6.09 5.99
CA SER A 54 0.49 7.15 6.13
C SER A 54 -0.09 8.44 6.73
N TYR A 55 0.75 9.44 7.00
CA TYR A 55 0.30 10.77 7.43
C TYR A 55 -0.60 11.46 6.39
N LEU A 56 -0.48 11.11 5.10
CA LEU A 56 -1.31 11.66 4.03
C LEU A 56 -2.80 11.41 4.26
N GLN A 57 -3.16 10.35 4.98
CA GLN A 57 -4.54 10.04 5.34
C GLN A 57 -5.27 11.20 6.04
N ARG A 58 -4.53 12.06 6.75
CA ARG A 58 -5.05 13.20 7.51
C ARG A 58 -5.18 14.47 6.68
N LEU A 59 -4.60 14.52 5.49
CA LEU A 59 -4.70 15.69 4.62
C LEU A 59 -6.11 15.80 4.01
N PRO A 60 -6.63 17.03 3.87
CA PRO A 60 -7.93 17.23 3.24
C PRO A 60 -7.91 16.69 1.82
N PHE A 61 -9.01 16.03 1.43
CA PHE A 61 -9.20 15.41 0.12
C PHE A 61 -8.26 14.26 -0.25
N ALA A 62 -7.39 13.79 0.64
CA ALA A 62 -6.44 12.71 0.32
C ALA A 62 -7.13 11.44 -0.24
N ARG A 63 -8.31 11.07 0.27
CA ARG A 63 -9.09 9.93 -0.24
C ARG A 63 -9.63 10.16 -1.65
N LYS A 64 -10.26 11.31 -1.88
CA LYS A 64 -10.95 11.63 -3.14
C LYS A 64 -10.02 12.13 -4.24
N ARG A 65 -8.87 12.70 -3.87
CA ARG A 65 -7.96 13.40 -4.76
C ARG A 65 -6.50 13.08 -4.46
N HIS A 66 -6.20 11.82 -4.16
CA HIS A 66 -4.84 11.33 -3.89
C HIS A 66 -3.83 11.75 -4.98
N ARG A 67 -4.26 11.86 -6.25
CA ARG A 67 -3.43 12.30 -7.38
C ARG A 67 -2.88 13.74 -7.30
N PHE A 68 -3.29 14.56 -6.33
CA PHE A 68 -2.65 15.86 -6.08
C PHE A 68 -1.43 15.78 -5.14
N PHE A 69 -1.21 14.63 -4.50
CA PHE A 69 -0.11 14.44 -3.55
C PHE A 69 1.13 13.66 -4.08
N PRO A 70 1.36 13.40 -5.39
CA PRO A 70 2.57 12.73 -5.87
C PRO A 70 3.90 13.21 -5.27
N PRO A 71 4.13 14.52 -5.06
CA PRO A 71 5.38 14.99 -4.45
C PRO A 71 5.59 14.52 -3.00
N LEU A 72 4.52 14.17 -2.30
CA LEU A 72 4.56 13.72 -0.90
C LEU A 72 4.52 12.19 -0.75
N MET A 73 4.13 11.45 -1.80
CA MET A 73 3.94 10.00 -1.73
C MET A 73 5.24 9.22 -1.50
N PRO A 74 6.39 9.55 -2.14
CA PRO A 74 7.67 8.91 -1.82
C PRO A 74 8.05 9.08 -0.35
N LEU A 75 7.97 10.31 0.18
CA LEU A 75 8.26 10.57 1.59
C LEU A 75 7.31 9.79 2.52
N ALA A 76 6.03 9.71 2.16
CA ALA A 76 5.03 9.03 2.96
C ALA A 76 5.20 7.49 2.97
N ILE A 77 5.65 6.89 1.85
CA ILE A 77 5.88 5.44 1.80
C ILE A 77 7.15 5.04 2.56
N GLU A 78 8.20 5.86 2.46
CA GLU A 78 9.50 5.63 3.11
C GLU A 78 9.43 5.74 4.64
N GLN A 79 8.45 6.47 5.18
CA GLN A 79 8.27 6.64 6.63
C GLN A 79 7.66 5.43 7.34
N PHE A 80 7.18 4.43 6.61
CA PHE A 80 6.69 3.21 7.24
C PHE A 80 7.83 2.40 7.86
N GLU A 81 7.54 1.79 9.00
CA GLU A 81 8.52 1.08 9.83
C GLU A 81 8.31 -0.43 9.70
N PHE A 82 9.35 -1.15 9.28
CA PHE A 82 9.29 -2.58 8.97
C PHE A 82 10.30 -3.48 9.71
N SER A 83 11.07 -2.96 10.68
CA SER A 83 12.11 -3.68 11.44
C SER A 83 11.60 -4.91 12.19
N LYS A 84 10.28 -5.00 12.42
CA LYS A 84 9.65 -6.10 13.15
C LYS A 84 9.17 -7.23 12.25
N TYR A 85 9.37 -7.14 10.93
CA TYR A 85 8.91 -8.15 9.98
C TYR A 85 10.09 -8.91 9.37
N ASP A 86 9.87 -10.20 9.16
CA ASP A 86 10.80 -11.07 8.45
C ASP A 86 10.66 -10.85 6.94
N ILE A 87 9.43 -10.61 6.47
CA ILE A 87 9.08 -10.41 5.07
C ILE A 87 8.13 -9.22 4.92
N VAL A 88 8.38 -8.37 3.92
CA VAL A 88 7.43 -7.38 3.44
C VAL A 88 7.08 -7.68 2.00
N LEU A 89 5.79 -7.87 1.72
CA LEU A 89 5.26 -8.09 0.39
C LEU A 89 4.54 -6.82 -0.08
N SER A 90 5.14 -6.10 -1.01
CA SER A 90 4.51 -4.92 -1.60
C SER A 90 3.79 -5.27 -2.89
N ASP A 91 2.52 -4.90 -2.98
CA ASP A 91 1.71 -4.89 -4.19
C ASP A 91 1.72 -3.48 -4.78
N SER A 92 2.37 -3.29 -5.93
CA SER A 92 2.72 -1.95 -6.40
C SER A 92 2.51 -1.77 -7.91
N ALA A 93 1.96 -0.61 -8.25
CA ALA A 93 2.09 0.00 -9.58
C ALA A 93 2.82 1.36 -9.52
N SER A 94 3.01 1.92 -8.31
CA SER A 94 3.57 3.26 -8.11
C SER A 94 4.60 3.34 -6.99
N TYR A 95 4.20 3.57 -5.74
CA TYR A 95 5.08 3.99 -4.64
C TYR A 95 5.41 2.89 -3.64
N ALA A 96 4.57 1.88 -3.44
CA ALA A 96 4.73 0.82 -2.44
C ALA A 96 6.05 0.05 -2.56
N LYS A 97 6.61 -0.04 -3.77
CA LYS A 97 7.96 -0.59 -4.00
C LYS A 97 9.11 0.23 -3.37
N GLY A 98 8.85 1.49 -3.00
CA GLY A 98 9.81 2.42 -2.43
C GLY A 98 9.89 2.40 -0.90
N ILE A 99 9.31 1.38 -0.25
CA ILE A 99 9.49 1.22 1.19
C ILE A 99 10.97 1.01 1.55
N ILE A 100 11.31 1.37 2.78
CA ILE A 100 12.63 1.13 3.35
C ILE A 100 12.52 0.00 4.38
N THR A 101 13.29 -1.06 4.18
CA THR A 101 13.36 -2.21 5.09
C THR A 101 14.77 -2.35 5.67
N ASN A 102 14.89 -3.12 6.76
CA ASN A 102 16.20 -3.48 7.30
C ASN A 102 16.90 -4.51 6.38
N PRO A 103 18.25 -4.62 6.44
CA PRO A 103 19.00 -5.60 5.65
C PRO A 103 18.54 -7.06 5.83
N GLU A 104 18.03 -7.40 7.01
CA GLU A 104 17.55 -8.74 7.36
C GLU A 104 16.10 -9.00 6.93
N THR A 105 15.36 -7.96 6.56
CA THR A 105 13.96 -8.07 6.12
C THR A 105 13.91 -8.29 4.61
N LEU A 106 13.34 -9.42 4.20
CA LEU A 106 13.16 -9.72 2.78
C LEU A 106 12.01 -8.87 2.21
N HIS A 107 12.33 -7.97 1.29
CA HIS A 107 11.33 -7.21 0.53
C HIS A 107 11.07 -7.87 -0.83
N ILE A 108 9.83 -8.29 -1.06
CA ILE A 108 9.36 -8.80 -2.36
C ILE A 108 8.33 -7.81 -2.91
N CYS A 109 8.52 -7.34 -4.14
CA CYS A 109 7.56 -6.49 -4.81
C CYS A 109 6.85 -7.25 -5.94
N TYR A 110 5.54 -7.43 -5.80
CA TYR A 110 4.67 -7.78 -6.91
C TYR A 110 4.38 -6.52 -7.73
N MET A 111 5.06 -6.37 -8.87
CA MET A 111 4.94 -5.20 -9.72
C MET A 111 3.93 -5.44 -10.84
N HIS A 112 2.79 -4.72 -10.82
CA HIS A 112 1.76 -4.86 -11.85
C HIS A 112 2.22 -4.29 -13.18
N THR A 113 2.38 -2.96 -13.22
CA THR A 113 2.95 -2.20 -14.33
C THR A 113 3.55 -0.92 -13.77
N PRO A 114 4.65 -0.39 -14.35
CA PRO A 114 5.17 0.92 -13.96
C PRO A 114 4.11 2.01 -14.00
N MET A 115 4.33 3.07 -13.22
CA MET A 115 3.37 4.12 -12.87
C MET A 115 2.80 4.85 -14.09
N ARG A 116 1.77 4.30 -14.74
CA ARG A 116 1.31 4.75 -16.07
C ARG A 116 1.02 6.24 -16.13
N TYR A 117 0.31 6.81 -15.16
CA TYR A 117 -0.03 8.24 -15.16
C TYR A 117 1.17 9.21 -15.08
N ALA A 118 2.40 8.71 -14.88
CA ALA A 118 3.61 9.52 -15.00
C ALA A 118 4.13 9.63 -16.44
N TRP A 119 3.70 8.75 -17.35
CA TRP A 119 4.27 8.62 -18.70
C TRP A 119 3.23 8.39 -19.82
N ASP A 120 2.07 7.84 -19.48
CA ASP A 120 0.90 7.62 -20.33
C ASP A 120 -0.19 8.64 -19.98
N ASP A 121 -0.86 9.17 -21.01
CA ASP A 121 -1.90 10.22 -20.98
C ASP A 121 -3.18 9.82 -20.22
#